data_AF-A0A397XYI3-F1
#
_entry.id   AF-A0A397XYI3-F1
#
_cell.length_a   1.000
_cell.length_b   1.000
_cell.length_c   1.000
_cell.angle_alpha   90.00
_cell.angle_beta   90.00
_cell.angle_gamma   90.00
#
_symmetry.space_group_name_H-M   'P 1'
#
loop_
_entity.id
_entity.type
_entity.pdbx_description
1 polymer ?
#
loop_
_entity_poly.entity_id
_entity_poly.type
_entity_poly.pdbx_seq_one_letter_code
_entity_poly.pdbx_strand_id
1 'polypeptide(L)'
;MMIHQFSALKKRCSLVSVIVEVDRILRPQGTFIVNDGMEKIGEIEKMMESLKWNVRMTHSRYGEGVISVQKSWWRPTEVETITSAIESERELV
;
A
#
# COMPACT_ATOMS: atom_id res chain seq x y z
N MET A 1 10.58 -4.46 -8.41
CA MET A 1 10.08 -5.60 -7.61
C MET A 1 10.76 -5.53 -6.25
N MET A 2 10.00 -5.52 -5.16
CA MET A 2 10.51 -5.42 -3.79
C MET A 2 10.04 -6.63 -2.99
N ILE A 3 10.95 -7.25 -2.23
CA ILE A 3 10.67 -8.43 -1.40
C ILE A 3 10.99 -8.05 0.05
N HIS A 4 10.07 -8.36 0.98
CA HIS A 4 10.24 -8.05 2.40
C HIS A 4 9.68 -9.14 3.30
N GLN A 5 10.26 -9.26 4.50
CA GLN A 5 9.79 -10.12 5.59
C GLN A 5 9.63 -9.27 6.86
N PHE A 6 8.41 -9.18 7.41
CA PHE A 6 8.09 -8.24 8.50
C PHE A 6 8.45 -8.77 9.89
N SER A 7 8.47 -10.08 10.09
CA SER A 7 8.88 -10.74 11.34
C SER A 7 10.26 -10.28 11.82
N ALA A 8 11.19 -10.01 10.90
CA ALA A 8 12.50 -9.46 11.22
C ALA A 8 12.47 -7.98 11.68
N LEU A 9 11.53 -7.19 11.17
CA LEU A 9 11.43 -5.74 11.39
C LEU A 9 10.57 -5.35 12.60
N LYS A 10 9.74 -6.27 13.13
CA LYS A 10 8.82 -6.03 14.25
C LYS A 10 9.51 -5.50 15.52
N LYS A 11 10.81 -5.74 15.70
CA LYS A 11 11.58 -5.21 16.84
C LYS A 11 11.80 -3.69 16.79
N ARG A 12 11.64 -3.06 15.62
CA ARG A 12 12.00 -1.64 15.39
C ARG A 12 10.85 -0.81 14.83
N CYS A 13 10.02 -1.38 13.96
CA CYS A 13 9.00 -0.63 13.22
C CYS A 13 7.64 -1.31 13.27
N SER A 14 6.57 -0.51 13.25
CA SER A 14 5.20 -1.01 13.09
C SER A 14 4.93 -1.46 11.65
N LEU A 15 3.98 -2.38 11.47
CA LEU A 15 3.56 -2.87 10.15
C LEU A 15 3.08 -1.72 9.24
N VAL A 16 2.27 -0.82 9.79
CA VAL A 16 1.70 0.34 9.09
C VAL A 16 2.81 1.27 8.62
N SER A 17 3.78 1.60 9.48
CA SER A 17 4.89 2.50 9.11
C SER A 17 5.68 1.96 7.92
N VAL A 18 5.96 0.66 7.91
CA VAL A 18 6.68 0.04 6.78
C VAL A 18 5.84 0.07 5.51
N ILE A 19 4.54 -0.23 5.59
CA ILE A 19 3.65 -0.17 4.42
C ILE A 19 3.56 1.23 3.82
N VAL A 20 3.51 2.28 4.67
CA VAL A 20 3.52 3.67 4.20
C VAL A 20 4.81 3.99 3.43
N GLU A 21 5.96 3.58 3.94
CA GLU A 21 7.24 3.80 3.25
C GLU A 21 7.33 2.98 1.94
N VAL A 22 6.83 1.74 1.95
CA VAL A 22 6.73 0.92 0.73
C VAL A 22 5.81 1.57 -0.30
N ASP A 23 4.68 2.13 0.10
CA ASP A 23 3.78 2.87 -0.79
C ASP A 23 4.47 4.11 -1.37
N ARG A 24 5.23 4.87 -0.57
CA ARG A 24 5.98 6.03 -1.06
C ARG A 24 7.07 5.66 -2.06
N ILE A 25 7.73 4.51 -1.87
CA ILE A 25 8.83 4.04 -2.72
C ILE A 25 8.33 3.39 -4.01
N LEU A 26 7.26 2.58 -3.94
CA LEU A 26 6.78 1.86 -5.11
C LEU A 26 6.05 2.79 -6.07
N ARG A 27 6.54 2.81 -7.32
CA ARG A 27 5.80 3.38 -8.45
C ARG A 27 4.69 2.42 -8.89
N PRO A 28 3.63 2.93 -9.55
CA PRO A 28 2.57 2.11 -10.10
C PRO A 28 3.11 0.97 -10.98
N GLN A 29 2.38 -0.14 -11.03
CA GLN A 29 2.79 -1.44 -11.60
C GLN A 29 3.92 -2.15 -10.85
N GLY A 30 4.55 -1.52 -9.86
CA GLY A 30 5.52 -2.14 -8.98
C GLY A 30 4.92 -3.28 -8.16
N THR A 31 5.63 -4.41 -8.11
CA THR A 31 5.24 -5.59 -7.31
C THR A 31 5.91 -5.57 -5.94
N PHE A 32 5.12 -5.81 -4.90
CA PHE A 32 5.55 -6.03 -3.52
C PHE A 32 5.23 -7.47 -3.12
N ILE A 33 6.25 -8.21 -2.69
CA ILE A 33 6.13 -9.60 -2.28
C ILE A 33 6.49 -9.69 -0.81
N VAL A 34 5.60 -10.30 -0.03
CA VAL A 34 5.79 -10.49 1.41
C VAL A 34 5.77 -11.96 1.74
N ASN A 35 6.75 -12.40 2.53
CA ASN A 35 6.75 -13.72 3.16
C ASN A 35 6.69 -13.56 4.68
N ASP A 36 5.62 -14.05 5.33
CA ASP A 36 5.48 -14.01 6.79
C ASP A 36 4.44 -15.01 7.29
N GLY A 37 4.13 -14.99 8.60
CA GLY A 37 3.03 -15.78 9.16
C GLY A 37 1.67 -15.37 8.61
N MET A 38 0.75 -16.33 8.50
CA MET A 38 -0.59 -16.16 7.91
C MET A 38 -1.41 -15.02 8.53
N GLU A 39 -1.31 -14.80 9.85
CA GLU A 39 -2.00 -13.70 10.54
C GLU A 39 -1.62 -12.34 9.95
N LYS A 40 -0.31 -12.08 9.81
CA LYS A 40 0.19 -10.81 9.27
C LYS A 40 -0.12 -10.66 7.79
N ILE A 41 -0.13 -11.76 7.04
CA ILE A 41 -0.52 -11.72 5.63
C ILE A 41 -1.96 -11.25 5.48
N GLY A 42 -2.87 -11.75 6.32
CA GLY A 42 -4.26 -11.28 6.33
C GLY A 42 -4.39 -9.81 6.71
N GLU A 43 -3.55 -9.31 7.63
CA GLU A 43 -3.50 -7.87 7.94
C GLU A 43 -2.99 -7.05 6.73
N ILE A 44 -1.91 -7.50 6.08
CA ILE A 44 -1.32 -6.82 4.92
C ILE A 44 -2.29 -6.79 3.76
N GLU A 45 -2.97 -7.91 3.48
CA GLU A 45 -3.98 -8.01 2.42
C GLU A 45 -5.07 -6.95 2.58
N LYS A 46 -5.67 -6.84 3.78
CA LYS A 46 -6.67 -5.82 4.09
C LYS A 46 -6.16 -4.39 3.88
N MET A 47 -4.91 -4.12 4.26
CA MET A 47 -4.29 -2.80 4.05
C MET A 47 -4.09 -2.51 2.55
N MET A 48 -3.60 -3.49 1.79
CA MET A 48 -3.36 -3.34 0.35
C MET A 48 -4.66 -3.16 -0.43
N GLU A 49 -5.72 -3.88 -0.06
CA GLU A 49 -7.08 -3.69 -0.60
C GLU A 49 -7.61 -2.27 -0.31
N SER A 50 -7.40 -1.77 0.90
CA SER A 50 -7.79 -0.41 1.30
C SER A 50 -7.04 0.65 0.48
N LEU A 51 -5.77 0.41 0.16
CA LEU A 51 -4.96 1.25 -0.73
C LEU A 51 -5.28 1.07 -2.22
N LYS A 52 -6.26 0.21 -2.57
CA LYS A 52 -6.65 -0.14 -3.96
C LYS A 52 -5.53 -0.80 -4.75
N TRP A 53 -4.62 -1.51 -4.10
CA TRP A 53 -3.62 -2.32 -4.78
C TRP A 53 -4.22 -3.64 -5.25
N ASN A 54 -3.64 -4.23 -6.29
CA ASN A 54 -4.12 -5.49 -6.85
C ASN A 54 -3.44 -6.67 -6.16
N VAL A 55 -4.21 -7.52 -5.47
CA VAL A 55 -3.70 -8.79 -4.93
C VAL A 55 -3.62 -9.80 -6.07
N ARG A 56 -2.42 -10.34 -6.33
CA ARG A 56 -2.18 -11.26 -7.45
C ARG A 56 -2.09 -12.72 -7.01
N MET A 57 -1.50 -13.01 -5.85
CA MET A 57 -1.27 -14.39 -5.43
C MET A 57 -1.03 -14.48 -3.92
N THR A 58 -1.67 -15.45 -3.26
CA THR A 58 -1.43 -15.82 -1.86
C THR A 58 -1.15 -17.33 -1.81
N HIS A 59 0.05 -17.73 -1.37
CA HIS A 59 0.43 -19.14 -1.24
C HIS A 59 0.79 -19.43 0.21
N SER A 60 0.14 -20.41 0.84
CA SER A 60 0.44 -20.81 2.23
C SER A 60 1.04 -22.21 2.26
N ARG A 61 2.16 -22.38 2.97
CA ARG A 61 2.75 -23.70 3.21
C ARG A 61 3.27 -23.80 4.65
N TYR A 62 2.81 -24.79 5.40
CA TYR A 62 3.26 -25.09 6.77
C TYR A 62 3.23 -23.89 7.76
N GLY A 63 2.21 -23.04 7.69
CA GLY A 63 2.02 -21.91 8.61
C GLY A 63 2.71 -20.60 8.22
N GLU A 64 3.60 -20.65 7.22
CA GLU A 64 4.13 -19.48 6.53
C GLU A 64 3.36 -19.25 5.23
N GLY A 65 3.18 -17.99 4.85
CA GLY A 65 2.55 -17.63 3.59
C GLY A 65 3.36 -16.60 2.82
N VAL A 66 3.10 -16.56 1.51
CA VAL A 66 3.65 -15.56 0.61
C VAL A 66 2.49 -14.86 -0.08
N ILE A 67 2.47 -13.53 -0.02
CA ILE A 67 1.51 -12.70 -0.76
C ILE A 67 2.26 -11.82 -1.76
N SER A 68 1.74 -11.74 -2.98
CA SER A 68 2.21 -10.85 -4.04
C SER A 68 1.11 -9.86 -4.37
N VAL A 69 1.39 -8.58 -4.12
CA VAL A 69 0.50 -7.46 -4.44
C VAL A 69 1.19 -6.54 -5.43
N GLN A 70 0.40 -5.93 -6.31
CA GLN A 70 0.89 -4.99 -7.30
C GLN A 70 0.23 -3.63 -7.06
N LYS A 71 1.06 -2.59 -6.98
CA LYS A 71 0.58 -1.22 -6.86
C LYS A 71 -0.19 -0.82 -8.12
N SER A 72 -1.43 -0.40 -7.93
CA SER A 72 -2.30 0.06 -9.01
C SER A 72 -1.95 1.48 -9.45
N TRP A 73 -2.50 1.91 -10.57
CA TRP A 73 -2.47 3.31 -11.02
C TRP A 73 -3.64 4.10 -10.39
N TRP A 74 -3.99 3.83 -9.13
CA TRP A 74 -5.16 4.45 -8.52
C TRP A 74 -4.99 5.95 -8.31
N ARG A 75 -6.01 6.72 -8.72
CA ARG A 75 -6.20 8.14 -8.44
C ARG A 75 -7.70 8.35 -8.19
N PRO A 76 -8.11 9.22 -7.26
CA PRO A 76 -9.51 9.64 -7.14
C PRO A 76 -9.96 10.23 -8.47
N THR A 77 -11.06 9.74 -9.01
CA THR A 77 -11.64 10.26 -10.26
C THR A 77 -12.54 11.47 -10.00
N GLU A 78 -13.06 11.59 -8.76
CA GLU A 78 -13.81 12.76 -8.32
C GLU A 78 -12.82 13.88 -7.98
N VAL A 79 -12.84 14.92 -8.81
CA VAL A 79 -12.12 16.16 -8.56
C VAL A 79 -13.07 17.06 -7.78
N GLU A 80 -12.88 17.16 -6.47
CA GLU A 80 -13.55 18.21 -5.71
C GLU A 80 -12.91 19.55 -6.10
N THR A 81 -13.66 20.37 -6.82
CA THR A 81 -13.27 21.73 -7.12
C THR A 81 -13.20 22.50 -5.81
N ILE A 82 -11.98 22.76 -5.33
CA ILE A 82 -11.74 23.51 -4.10
C ILE A 82 -12.19 24.96 -4.34
N THR A 83 -13.42 25.28 -3.96
CA THR A 83 -14.02 26.62 -4.19
C THR A 83 -13.19 27.73 -3.53
N SER A 84 -12.57 27.42 -2.39
CA SER A 84 -11.67 28.34 -1.70
C SER A 84 -10.38 28.66 -2.47
N ALA A 85 -9.93 27.77 -3.36
CA ALA A 85 -8.78 28.05 -4.23
C ALA A 85 -9.15 29.02 -5.36
N ILE A 86 -10.41 28.96 -5.84
CA ILE A 86 -10.93 29.84 -6.88
C ILE A 86 -11.20 31.26 -6.35
N GLU A 87 -11.69 31.38 -5.12
CA GLU A 87 -11.92 32.70 -4.48
C GLU A 87 -10.62 33.47 -4.27
N SER A 88 -9.52 32.79 -3.93
CA SER A 88 -8.20 33.43 -3.76
C SER A 88 -7.62 33.97 -5.08
N GLU A 89 -7.97 33.42 -6.24
CA GLU A 89 -7.55 33.95 -7.55
C GLU A 89 -8.38 35.15 -7.98
N ARG A 90 -9.60 35.30 -7.46
CA ARG A 90 -10.53 36.38 -7.81
C ARG A 90 -10.29 37.67 -7.02
N GLU A 91 -9.57 37.61 -5.89
CA GLU A 91 -9.13 38.81 -5.15
C GLU A 91 -7.86 39.47 -5.74
N LEU A 92 -7.25 38.86 -6.76
CA LEU A 92 -6.05 39.37 -7.44
C LEU A 92 -6.34 39.98 -8.84
N VAL A 93 -7.62 40.14 -9.22
CA VAL A 93 -8.06 40.81 -10.46
C VAL A 93 -8.93 42.01 -10.16
#